data_AF-A0A965ZPB6-F1
#
_entry.id   AF-A0A965ZPB6-F1
#
_cell.length_a   1.000
_cell.length_b   1.000
_cell.length_c   1.000
_cell.angle_alpha   90.00
_cell.angle_beta   90.00
_cell.angle_gamma   90.00
#
_symmetry.space_group_name_H-M   'P 1'
#
loop_
_entity.id
_entity.type
_entity.pdbx_description
1 polymer ?
#
loop_
_entity_poly.entity_id
_entity_poly.type
_entity_poly.pdbx_seq_one_letter_code
_entity_poly.pdbx_strand_id
1 'polypeptide(L)' 'MRSIVFCVLVVLGLSACETVQPWERGTLAKSEMQWHQDVMERDIRMQVYNSKEAASGGGGAAGGGCGCN' A
#
# COMPACT_ATOMS: atom_id res chain seq x y z
N MET A 1 29.50 12.10 -25.54
CA MET A 1 29.48 10.70 -25.05
C MET A 1 28.99 10.61 -23.60
N ARG A 2 29.59 11.30 -22.62
CA ARG A 2 29.13 11.30 -21.21
C ARG A 2 27.65 11.71 -21.02
N SER A 3 27.18 12.73 -21.72
CA SER A 3 25.78 13.18 -21.62
C SER A 3 24.78 12.19 -22.21
N ILE A 4 25.17 11.42 -23.23
CA ILE A 4 24.31 10.38 -23.83
C ILE A 4 24.14 9.22 -22.84
N VAL A 5 25.23 8.79 -22.21
CA VAL A 5 25.20 7.75 -21.17
C VAL A 5 24.32 8.18 -19.99
N PHE A 6 24.42 9.44 -19.57
CA PHE A 6 23.56 9.99 -18.52
C PHE A 6 22.07 9.97 -18.90
N CYS A 7 21.71 10.42 -20.11
CA CYS A 7 20.32 10.37 -20.57
C CYS A 7 19.77 8.94 -20.63
N VAL A 8 20.58 7.96 -21.10
CA VAL A 8 20.16 6.56 -21.15
C VAL A 8 19.88 6.01 -19.75
N LEU A 9 20.72 6.33 -18.76
CA LEU A 9 20.51 5.90 -17.38
C LEU A 9 19.23 6.48 -16.77
N VAL A 10 18.91 7.75 -17.08
CA VAL A 10 17.67 8.39 -16.59
C VAL A 10 16.43 7.73 -17.20
N VAL A 11 16.44 7.44 -18.51
CA VAL A 11 15.32 6.78 -19.18
C VAL A 11 15.08 5.37 -18.63
N LEU A 12 16.14 4.61 -18.36
CA LEU A 12 16.04 3.28 -17.78
C LEU A 12 15.54 3.28 -16.32
N GLY A 13 15.78 4.36 -15.56
CA GLY A 13 15.25 4.48 -14.19
C GLY A 13 13.75 4.74 -14.11
N LEU A 14 13.16 5.31 -15.17
CA LEU A 14 11.74 5.68 -15.20
C LEU A 14 10.82 4.50 -15.53
N SER A 15 11.34 3.39 -16.07
CA SER A 15 10.54 2.22 -16.47
C SER A 15 10.14 1.29 -15.31
N ALA A 16 10.54 1.59 -14.08
CA ALA A 16 10.25 0.75 -12.91
C ALA A 16 8.88 1.04 -12.24
N CYS A 17 8.14 2.04 -12.71
CA CYS A 17 6.82 2.37 -12.18
C CYS A 17 5.75 1.50 -12.88
N GLU A 18 5.17 0.54 -12.15
CA GLU A 18 4.13 -0.35 -12.67
C GLU A 18 2.85 -0.26 -11.85
N THR A 19 1.70 -0.28 -12.53
CA THR A 19 0.39 -0.26 -11.87
C THR A 19 -0.01 -1.66 -11.43
N VAL A 20 -0.09 -1.90 -10.12
CA VAL A 20 -0.51 -3.20 -9.56
C VAL A 20 -2.03 -3.30 -9.48
N GLN A 21 -2.59 -4.36 -10.05
CA GLN A 21 -4.04 -4.59 -10.03
C GLN A 21 -4.49 -4.96 -8.60
N PRO A 22 -5.72 -4.59 -8.18
CA PRO A 22 -6.15 -4.79 -6.80
C PRO A 22 -6.03 -6.23 -6.27
N TRP A 23 -6.28 -7.24 -7.11
CA TRP A 23 -6.19 -8.65 -6.74
C TRP A 23 -4.76 -9.18 -6.63
N GLU A 24 -3.80 -8.56 -7.31
CA GLU A 24 -2.37 -8.93 -7.23
C GLU A 24 -1.74 -8.50 -5.91
N ARG A 25 -2.34 -7.52 -5.23
CA ARG A 25 -1.87 -7.06 -3.91
C ARG A 25 -1.86 -8.19 -2.89
N GLY A 26 -2.78 -9.15 -3.01
CA GLY A 26 -2.86 -10.34 -2.15
C GLY A 26 -1.57 -11.17 -2.12
N THR A 27 -0.88 -11.26 -3.26
CA THR A 27 0.36 -12.04 -3.43
C THR A 27 1.62 -11.18 -3.40
N LEU A 28 1.54 -9.93 -3.86
CA LEU A 28 2.69 -9.03 -3.95
C LEU A 28 2.99 -8.31 -2.63
N ALA A 29 1.99 -8.10 -1.76
CA ALA A 29 2.21 -7.43 -0.48
C ALA A 29 2.83 -8.40 0.53
N LYS A 30 4.02 -8.03 1.02
CA LYS A 30 4.72 -8.79 2.06
C LYS A 30 4.26 -8.33 3.44
N SER A 31 4.48 -9.17 4.46
CA SER A 31 4.11 -8.85 5.85
C SER A 31 4.82 -7.59 6.38
N GLU A 32 6.05 -7.34 5.93
CA GLU A 32 6.83 -6.15 6.31
C GLU A 32 6.37 -4.85 5.63
N MET A 33 5.51 -4.93 4.62
CA MET A 33 4.87 -3.78 3.97
C MET A 33 3.58 -3.35 4.68
N GLN A 34 3.20 -4.00 5.78
CA GLN A 34 2.00 -3.67 6.53
C GLN A 34 2.16 -2.33 7.26
N TRP A 35 1.12 -1.49 7.19
CA TRP A 35 1.08 -0.20 7.89
C TRP A 35 1.11 -0.33 9.41
N HIS A 36 0.61 -1.45 9.93
CA HIS A 36 0.49 -1.74 11.35
C HIS A 36 1.22 -3.04 11.63
N GLN A 37 2.10 -3.01 12.62
CA GLN A 37 2.85 -4.20 13.03
C GLN A 37 1.95 -5.22 13.74
N ASP A 38 0.98 -4.73 14.51
CA ASP A 38 -0.03 -5.55 15.19
C ASP A 38 -1.41 -5.32 14.56
N VAL A 39 -1.92 -6.37 13.92
CA VAL A 39 -3.23 -6.37 13.26
C VAL A 39 -4.36 -6.36 14.30
N MET A 40 -4.17 -7.02 15.44
CA MET A 40 -5.19 -7.09 16.50
C MET A 40 -5.36 -5.74 17.18
N GLU A 41 -4.26 -5.06 17.51
CA GLU A 41 -4.33 -3.71 18.09
C GLU A 41 -5.06 -2.74 17.15
N ARG A 42 -4.73 -2.79 15.86
CA ARG A 42 -5.39 -1.99 14.82
C ARG A 42 -6.90 -2.22 14.81
N ASP A 43 -7.33 -3.48 14.80
CA ASP A 43 -8.75 -3.83 14.66
C ASP A 43 -9.55 -3.36 15.88
N ILE A 44 -9.00 -3.52 17.09
CA ILE A 44 -9.62 -3.01 18.31
C ILE A 44 -9.76 -1.47 18.24
N ARG A 45 -8.69 -0.77 17.83
CA ARG A 45 -8.71 0.69 17.69
C ARG A 45 -9.74 1.14 16.65
N MET A 46 -9.81 0.44 15.51
CA MET A 46 -10.80 0.71 14.47
C MET A 46 -12.23 0.48 14.95
N GLN A 47 -12.48 -0.59 15.70
CA GLN A 47 -13.82 -0.84 16.26
C GLN A 47 -14.24 0.29 17.22
N VAL A 48 -13.34 0.73 18.11
CA VAL A 48 -13.60 1.85 19.02
C VAL A 48 -13.84 3.15 18.25
N TYR A 49 -13.02 3.43 17.23
CA TYR A 49 -13.15 4.62 16.40
C TYR A 49 -14.48 4.62 15.64
N ASN A 50 -14.81 3.53 14.95
CA ASN A 50 -16.06 3.39 14.21
C ASN A 50 -17.28 3.52 15.14
N SER A 51 -17.19 3.01 16.38
CA SER A 51 -18.29 3.14 17.34
C SER A 51 -18.57 4.59 17.74
N LYS A 52 -17.57 5.47 17.62
CA LYS A 52 -17.68 6.90 17.97
C LYS A 52 -17.96 7.77 16.75
N GLU A 53 -17.35 7.44 15.62
CA GLU A 53 -17.22 8.35 14.47
C GLU A 53 -17.68 7.71 13.15
N ALA A 54 -18.51 6.67 13.15
CA ALA A 54 -18.91 5.87 11.96
C ALA A 54 -19.28 6.67 10.69
N ALA A 55 -19.74 7.91 10.83
CA ALA A 55 -20.10 8.77 9.70
C ALA A 55 -18.88 9.36 8.95
N SER A 56 -17.65 9.27 9.50
CA SER A 56 -16.43 9.84 8.89
C SER A 56 -15.81 8.95 7.79
N GLY A 57 -16.30 7.72 7.62
CA GLY A 57 -15.76 6.73 6.69
C GLY A 57 -14.60 5.90 7.29
N GLY A 58 -14.34 4.74 6.69
CA GLY A 58 -13.31 3.79 7.15
C GLY A 58 -11.88 4.25 6.88
N GLY A 59 -10.96 3.88 7.77
CA GLY A 59 -9.56 4.29 7.74
C GLY A 59 -8.70 3.53 6.73
N GLY A 60 -8.20 4.25 5.72
CA GLY A 60 -7.07 3.84 4.89
C GLY A 60 -7.38 2.89 3.73
N ALA A 61 -6.45 2.81 2.78
CA ALA A 61 -6.50 1.79 1.74
C ALA A 61 -6.13 0.43 2.35
N ALA A 62 -6.94 -0.60 2.09
CA ALA A 62 -6.59 -1.97 2.47
C ALA A 62 -5.22 -2.31 1.86
N GLY A 63 -4.27 -2.73 2.70
CA GLY A 63 -3.05 -3.38 2.24
C GLY A 63 -3.37 -4.66 1.48
N GLY A 64 -2.36 -5.44 1.08
CA GLY A 64 -2.57 -6.68 0.32
C GLY A 64 -3.12 -7.87 1.11
N GLY A 65 -4.03 -7.64 2.07
CA GLY A 65 -4.89 -8.69 2.63
C GLY A 65 -6.17 -8.86 1.81
N CYS A 66 -7.13 -9.71 2.25
CA CYS A 66 -8.38 -10.00 1.51
C CYS A 66 -9.31 -8.82 1.23
N GLY A 67 -8.91 -7.57 1.53
CA GLY A 67 -9.71 -6.39 1.23
C GLY A 67 -11.06 -6.39 1.94
N CYS A 68 -11.17 -7.12 3.05
CA CYS A 68 -12.38 -7.22 3.83
C CYS A 68 -12.46 -5.97 4.73
N ASN A 69 -13.24 -4.97 4.30
CA ASN A 69 -13.76 -3.89 5.16
C ASN A 69 -14.85 -4.46 6.08
#